data_AF-A0A372G7U6-F1
#
_entry.id   AF-A0A372G7U6-F1
#
_cell.length_a   1.000
_cell.length_b   1.000
_cell.length_c   1.000
_cell.angle_alpha   90.00
_cell.angle_beta   90.00
_cell.angle_gamma   90.00
#
_symmetry.space_group_name_H-M   'P 1'
#
loop_
_entity.id
_entity.type
_entity.pdbx_description
1 polymer ?
#
loop_
_entity_poly.entity_id
_entity_poly.type
_entity_poly.pdbx_seq_one_letter_code
_entity_poly.pdbx_strand_id
1 'polypeptide(L)'
;MAAKRNGPRFIKMDPEERKSFSNLILLCHPHHTLVDRVEPEKYSIELLQEWKAQREGPEGAALRGVRDLTEERLLEMILEAIVARDKRIDEAIKRFEEVDFEAARVLRDMLEELNYLRTHGSVLDPDVVSMLHDAATTLRPNVNEDTVGGLWHAANVLQNQNLHDTAEALNAAASELSNIPDLVVQLQGIVQQLQNARGYM
;
A
#
# COMPACT_ATOMS: atom_id res chain seq x y z
N MET A 1 2.22 -6.77 -29.46
CA MET A 1 2.46 -6.65 -30.92
C MET A 1 3.77 -5.94 -31.29
N ALA A 2 4.40 -5.15 -30.42
CA ALA A 2 5.70 -4.51 -30.70
C ALA A 2 6.95 -5.40 -30.47
N ALA A 3 6.84 -6.47 -29.65
CA ALA A 3 7.96 -7.39 -29.36
C ALA A 3 8.08 -8.58 -30.34
N LYS A 4 7.07 -8.79 -31.20
CA LYS A 4 7.06 -9.88 -32.18
C LYS A 4 7.94 -9.49 -33.36
N ARG A 5 8.98 -10.27 -33.65
CA ARG A 5 9.82 -10.07 -34.85
C ARG A 5 8.93 -10.00 -36.10
N ASN A 6 9.14 -8.98 -36.92
CA ASN A 6 8.33 -8.65 -38.11
C ASN A 6 6.86 -8.28 -37.82
N GLY A 7 6.53 -7.85 -36.61
CA GLY A 7 5.23 -7.24 -36.31
C GLY A 7 5.08 -5.84 -36.93
N PRO A 8 3.85 -5.31 -37.04
CA PRO A 8 3.55 -4.04 -37.74
C PRO A 8 4.32 -2.82 -37.22
N ARG A 9 4.77 -2.87 -35.97
CA ARG A 9 5.53 -1.80 -35.28
C ARG A 9 6.81 -2.34 -34.63
N PHE A 10 7.37 -3.43 -35.16
CA PHE A 10 8.60 -4.00 -34.61
C PHE A 10 9.82 -3.15 -34.97
N ILE A 11 10.54 -2.69 -33.96
CA ILE A 11 11.86 -2.08 -34.10
C ILE A 11 12.86 -2.81 -33.19
N LYS A 12 14.13 -2.84 -33.60
CA LYS A 12 15.20 -3.38 -32.77
C LYS A 12 15.48 -2.38 -31.64
N MET A 13 15.00 -2.72 -30.45
CA MET A 13 15.07 -1.91 -29.23
C MET A 13 15.41 -2.81 -28.05
N ASP A 14 16.10 -2.26 -27.05
CA ASP A 14 16.41 -2.97 -25.81
C ASP A 14 15.12 -3.40 -25.07
N PRO A 15 15.06 -4.60 -24.44
CA PRO A 15 13.88 -5.04 -23.71
C PRO A 15 13.43 -4.10 -22.58
N GLU A 16 14.36 -3.47 -21.87
CA GLU A 16 14.05 -2.56 -20.77
C GLU A 16 13.56 -1.22 -21.31
N GLU A 17 14.20 -0.72 -22.37
CA GLU A 17 13.72 0.47 -23.08
C GLU A 17 12.29 0.28 -23.61
N ARG A 18 11.99 -0.91 -24.17
CA ARG A 18 10.66 -1.25 -24.68
C ARG A 18 9.58 -1.23 -23.59
N LYS A 19 9.93 -1.66 -22.37
CA LYS A 19 9.01 -1.74 -21.22
C LYS A 19 8.96 -0.45 -20.39
N SER A 20 9.83 0.52 -20.67
CA SER A 20 9.91 1.75 -19.90
C SER A 20 8.59 2.55 -19.93
N PHE A 21 8.29 3.25 -18.82
CA PHE A 21 7.16 4.19 -18.76
C PHE A 21 7.21 5.26 -19.85
N SER A 22 8.40 5.69 -20.27
CA SER A 22 8.54 6.63 -21.38
C SER A 22 8.10 6.08 -22.73
N ASN A 23 8.11 4.76 -22.91
CA ASN A 23 7.65 4.10 -24.13
C ASN A 23 6.18 3.61 -24.02
N LEU A 24 5.50 3.89 -22.89
CA LEU A 24 4.12 3.49 -22.65
C LEU A 24 3.13 4.50 -23.23
N ILE A 25 2.07 4.02 -23.86
CA ILE A 25 0.86 4.79 -24.18
C ILE A 25 -0.34 4.07 -23.56
N LEU A 26 -1.20 4.82 -22.86
CA LEU A 26 -2.38 4.26 -22.19
C LEU A 26 -3.61 4.43 -23.06
N LEU A 27 -4.22 3.32 -23.44
CA LEU A 27 -5.45 3.26 -24.24
C LEU A 27 -6.47 2.40 -23.50
N CYS A 28 -7.74 2.82 -23.50
CA CYS A 28 -8.79 2.00 -22.90
C CYS A 28 -9.08 0.74 -23.73
N HIS A 29 -9.84 -0.20 -23.15
CA HIS A 29 -10.03 -1.53 -23.71
C HIS A 29 -10.44 -1.57 -25.20
N PRO A 30 -11.43 -0.79 -25.65
CA PRO A 30 -11.81 -0.74 -27.05
C PRO A 30 -10.70 -0.19 -27.96
N HIS A 31 -10.01 0.86 -27.53
CA HIS A 31 -9.02 1.56 -28.36
C HIS A 31 -7.71 0.79 -28.49
N HIS A 32 -7.20 0.13 -27.44
CA HIS A 32 -6.03 -0.74 -27.64
C HIS A 32 -6.38 -1.96 -28.49
N THR A 33 -7.60 -2.49 -28.38
CA THR A 33 -8.05 -3.60 -29.24
C THR A 33 -8.07 -3.19 -30.70
N LEU A 34 -8.58 -1.99 -31.01
CA LEU A 34 -8.59 -1.45 -32.36
C LEU A 34 -7.15 -1.25 -32.90
N VAL A 35 -6.30 -0.60 -32.11
CA VAL A 35 -4.92 -0.22 -32.49
C VAL A 35 -3.98 -1.42 -32.60
N ASP A 36 -4.11 -2.39 -31.70
CA ASP A 36 -3.26 -3.56 -31.72
C ASP A 36 -3.85 -4.68 -32.58
N ARG A 37 -5.13 -5.03 -32.44
CA ARG A 37 -5.66 -6.29 -33.00
C ARG A 37 -6.43 -6.13 -34.31
N VAL A 38 -7.26 -5.10 -34.43
CA VAL A 38 -8.22 -4.99 -35.55
C VAL A 38 -7.59 -4.32 -36.76
N GLU A 39 -6.91 -3.19 -36.57
CA GLU A 39 -6.36 -2.39 -37.68
C GLU A 39 -4.91 -1.94 -37.42
N PRO A 40 -3.98 -2.83 -37.06
CA PRO A 40 -2.65 -2.43 -36.64
C PRO A 40 -1.86 -1.64 -37.69
N GLU A 41 -2.08 -1.89 -38.98
CA GLU A 41 -1.34 -1.19 -40.04
C GLU A 41 -1.78 0.26 -40.23
N LYS A 42 -2.96 0.66 -39.74
CA LYS A 42 -3.43 2.06 -39.80
C LYS A 42 -2.80 2.95 -38.72
N TYR A 43 -2.18 2.36 -37.71
CA TYR A 43 -1.59 3.08 -36.58
C TYR A 43 -0.08 2.89 -36.57
N SER A 44 0.62 3.81 -37.23
CA SER A 44 2.09 3.80 -37.31
C SER A 44 2.73 4.21 -35.97
N ILE A 45 4.05 4.00 -35.85
CA ILE A 45 4.80 4.40 -34.65
C ILE A 45 4.72 5.92 -34.47
N GLU A 46 4.87 6.67 -35.55
CA GLU A 46 4.89 8.13 -35.59
C GLU A 46 3.54 8.69 -35.12
N LEU A 47 2.43 8.10 -35.58
CA LEU A 47 1.09 8.52 -35.16
C LEU A 47 0.86 8.30 -33.65
N LEU A 48 1.29 7.16 -33.11
CA LEU A 48 1.15 6.87 -31.68
C LEU A 48 2.05 7.76 -30.82
N GLN A 49 3.25 8.10 -31.31
CA GLN A 49 4.14 9.07 -30.67
C GLN A 49 3.52 10.47 -30.66
N GLU A 50 2.88 10.87 -31.75
CA GLU A 50 2.16 12.13 -31.84
C GLU A 50 1.00 12.19 -30.83
N TRP A 51 0.17 11.15 -30.76
CA TRP A 51 -0.93 11.07 -29.78
C TRP A 51 -0.43 11.14 -28.35
N LYS A 52 0.66 10.44 -28.04
CA LYS A 52 1.31 10.50 -26.73
C LYS A 52 1.75 11.92 -26.41
N ALA A 53 2.48 12.56 -27.33
CA ALA A 53 2.98 13.92 -27.14
C ALA A 53 1.86 14.94 -26.94
N GLN A 54 0.78 14.86 -27.73
CA GLN A 54 -0.39 15.72 -27.60
C GLN A 54 -1.08 15.53 -26.25
N ARG A 55 -1.21 14.28 -25.78
CA ARG A 55 -1.90 13.96 -24.53
C ARG A 55 -1.08 14.33 -23.30
N GLU A 56 0.23 14.14 -23.35
CA GLU A 56 1.12 14.42 -22.22
C GLU A 56 1.42 15.91 -22.10
N GLY A 57 1.41 16.64 -23.22
CA GLY A 57 1.63 18.08 -23.22
C GLY A 57 2.95 18.53 -22.57
N PRO A 58 3.09 19.81 -22.22
CA PRO A 58 4.26 20.34 -21.52
C PRO A 58 4.43 19.76 -20.12
N GLU A 59 3.33 19.41 -19.44
CA GLU A 59 3.34 18.93 -18.05
C GLU A 59 3.80 17.47 -17.94
N GLY A 60 3.58 16.64 -18.96
CA GLY A 60 4.15 15.30 -19.04
C GLY A 60 5.69 15.31 -19.02
N ALA A 61 6.32 16.44 -19.37
CA ALA A 61 7.75 16.65 -19.19
C ALA A 61 8.18 16.64 -17.72
N ALA A 62 7.37 17.21 -16.83
CA ALA A 62 7.63 17.21 -15.39
C ALA A 62 7.62 15.78 -14.83
N LEU A 63 6.79 14.90 -15.42
CA LEU A 63 6.70 13.49 -15.03
C LEU A 63 7.85 12.64 -15.58
N ARG A 64 8.61 13.10 -16.58
CA ARG A 64 9.78 12.37 -17.11
C ARG A 64 10.93 12.25 -16.10
N GLY A 65 10.97 13.10 -15.08
CA GLY A 65 11.92 13.01 -13.96
C GLY A 65 11.57 11.92 -12.95
N VAL A 66 10.37 11.33 -13.03
CA VAL A 66 9.85 10.30 -12.11
C VAL A 66 10.19 8.89 -12.63
N ARG A 67 11.32 8.73 -13.34
CA ARG A 67 11.72 7.45 -13.94
C ARG A 67 12.21 6.44 -12.91
N ASP A 68 12.64 6.91 -11.74
CA ASP A 68 13.22 6.10 -10.66
C ASP A 68 12.54 6.42 -9.32
N LEU A 69 11.21 6.46 -9.32
CA LEU A 69 10.46 6.65 -8.08
C LEU A 69 10.47 5.35 -7.27
N THR A 70 11.52 5.19 -6.46
CA THR A 70 11.51 4.21 -5.36
C THR A 70 10.70 4.75 -4.19
N GLU A 71 10.35 3.87 -3.24
CA GLU A 71 9.68 4.29 -2.00
C GLU A 71 10.51 5.33 -1.24
N GLU A 72 11.83 5.12 -1.18
CA GLU A 72 12.78 6.04 -0.54
C GLU A 72 12.82 7.39 -1.25
N ARG A 73 12.83 7.39 -2.59
CA ARG A 73 12.83 8.63 -3.38
C ARG A 73 11.51 9.38 -3.25
N LEU A 74 10.39 8.66 -3.19
CA LEU A 74 9.08 9.26 -2.95
C LEU A 74 9.02 9.91 -1.56
N LEU A 75 9.53 9.22 -0.54
CA LEU A 75 9.60 9.74 0.82
C LEU A 75 10.48 11.00 0.88
N GLU A 76 11.63 10.99 0.23
CA GLU A 76 12.50 12.16 0.10
C GLU A 76 11.77 13.34 -0.57
N MET A 77 11.09 13.11 -1.70
CA MET A 77 10.33 14.15 -2.40
C MET A 77 9.20 14.74 -1.55
N ILE A 78 8.51 13.91 -0.77
CA ILE A 78 7.46 14.37 0.15
C ILE A 78 8.06 15.24 1.26
N LEU A 79 9.18 14.81 1.85
CA LEU A 79 9.89 15.58 2.88
C LEU A 79 10.38 16.92 2.34
N GLU A 80 11.00 16.95 1.16
CA GLU A 80 11.44 18.17 0.48
C GLU A 80 10.26 19.13 0.23
N ALA A 81 9.11 18.62 -0.24
CA ALA A 81 7.93 19.43 -0.49
C ALA A 81 7.35 20.04 0.78
N ILE A 82 7.33 19.27 1.88
CA ILE A 82 6.89 19.74 3.20
C ILE A 82 7.83 20.84 3.71
N VAL A 83 9.15 20.62 3.67
CA VAL A 83 10.15 21.63 4.09
C VAL A 83 10.02 22.92 3.26
N ALA A 84 9.86 22.79 1.94
CA ALA A 84 9.69 23.93 1.05
C ALA A 84 8.37 24.68 1.30
N ARG A 85 7.32 24.00 1.73
CA ARG A 85 6.05 24.63 2.14
C ARG A 85 6.21 25.35 3.48
N ASP A 86 6.79 24.70 4.48
CA ASP A 86 6.94 25.26 5.82
C ASP A 86 7.80 26.55 5.76
N LYS A 87 8.88 26.55 4.97
CA LYS A 87 9.67 27.78 4.69
C LYS A 87 8.84 28.92 4.10
N ARG A 88 7.96 28.64 3.14
CA ARG A 88 7.09 29.65 2.51
C ARG A 88 6.09 30.23 3.52
N ILE A 89 5.59 29.40 4.43
CA ILE A 89 4.69 29.83 5.50
C ILE A 89 5.43 30.73 6.49
N ASP A 90 6.63 30.34 6.91
CA ASP A 90 7.47 31.16 7.81
C ASP A 90 7.77 32.53 7.21
N GLU A 91 8.11 32.58 5.92
CA GLU A 91 8.34 33.83 5.19
C GLU A 91 7.06 34.68 5.10
N ALA A 92 5.89 34.07 4.94
CA ALA A 92 4.61 34.79 4.94
C ALA A 92 4.29 35.38 6.32
N ILE A 93 4.53 34.63 7.40
CA ILE A 93 4.33 35.09 8.77
C ILE A 93 5.30 36.22 9.11
N LYS A 94 6.58 36.13 8.72
CA LYS A 94 7.55 37.22 8.93
C LYS A 94 7.10 38.52 8.27
N ARG A 95 6.55 38.44 7.04
CA ARG A 95 5.98 39.62 6.38
C ARG A 95 4.72 40.13 7.07
N PHE A 96 3.90 39.24 7.63
CA PHE A 96 2.70 39.61 8.35
C PHE A 96 2.99 40.23 9.73
N GLU A 97 4.08 39.83 10.37
CA GLU A 97 4.55 40.38 11.64
C GLU A 97 4.88 41.87 11.57
N GLU A 98 5.26 42.38 10.40
CA GLU A 98 5.42 43.83 10.15
C GLU A 98 4.11 44.61 10.28
N VAL A 99 2.97 43.94 10.15
CA VAL A 99 1.62 44.52 10.20
C VAL A 99 0.97 44.29 11.56
N ASP A 100 1.04 43.06 12.08
CA ASP A 100 0.46 42.68 13.38
C ASP A 100 1.31 41.60 14.05
N PHE A 101 2.10 42.02 15.03
CA PHE A 101 2.99 41.15 15.80
C PHE A 101 2.23 40.11 16.63
N GLU A 102 1.12 40.49 17.26
CA GLU A 102 0.38 39.59 18.16
C GLU A 102 -0.33 38.50 17.34
N ALA A 103 -0.96 38.87 16.22
CA ALA A 103 -1.56 37.90 15.32
C ALA A 103 -0.50 36.98 14.67
N ALA A 104 0.67 37.51 14.30
CA ALA A 104 1.78 36.70 13.79
C ALA A 104 2.33 35.73 14.85
N ARG A 105 2.38 36.13 16.13
CA ARG A 105 2.78 35.23 17.23
C ARG A 105 1.82 34.05 17.36
N VAL A 106 0.51 34.30 17.37
CA VAL A 106 -0.50 33.22 17.44
C VAL A 106 -0.35 32.23 16.27
N LEU A 107 -0.12 32.73 15.05
CA LEU A 107 0.10 31.87 13.89
C LEU A 107 1.36 30.99 14.01
N ARG A 108 2.43 31.49 14.65
CA ARG A 108 3.63 30.69 14.95
C ARG A 108 3.34 29.61 15.98
N ASP A 109 2.68 29.97 17.07
CA ASP A 109 2.35 29.02 18.14
C ASP A 109 1.48 27.87 17.58
N MET A 110 0.50 28.19 16.73
CA MET A 110 -0.31 27.17 16.03
C MET A 110 0.51 26.28 15.09
N LEU A 111 1.51 26.83 14.39
CA LEU A 111 2.39 26.03 13.52
C LEU A 111 3.31 25.12 14.34
N GLU A 112 3.81 25.59 15.48
CA GLU A 112 4.59 24.79 16.40
C GLU A 112 3.77 23.62 16.96
N GLU A 113 2.52 23.88 17.37
CA GLU A 113 1.60 22.82 17.80
C GLU A 113 1.29 21.82 16.67
N LEU A 114 1.01 22.29 15.45
CA LEU A 114 0.78 21.41 14.30
C LEU A 114 2.02 20.58 13.94
N ASN A 115 3.22 21.16 14.02
CA ASN A 115 4.46 20.44 13.80
C ASN A 115 4.73 19.41 14.90
N TYR A 116 4.41 19.74 16.15
CA TYR A 116 4.46 18.80 17.28
C TYR A 116 3.51 17.62 17.04
N LEU A 117 2.26 17.89 16.63
CA LEU A 117 1.29 16.84 16.28
C LEU A 117 1.70 16.05 15.04
N ARG A 118 2.36 16.66 14.06
CA ARG A 118 2.85 15.95 12.86
C ARG A 118 4.00 15.00 13.20
N THR A 119 4.85 15.38 14.16
CA THR A 119 6.02 14.60 14.59
C THR A 119 5.67 13.55 15.65
N HIS A 120 4.66 13.79 16.48
CA HIS A 120 4.30 12.93 17.62
C HIS A 120 2.89 12.33 17.54
N GLY A 121 2.01 12.85 16.68
CA GLY A 121 0.57 12.61 16.75
C GLY A 121 0.01 11.50 15.87
N SER A 122 0.77 10.94 14.93
CA SER A 122 0.51 9.66 14.28
C SER A 122 1.48 9.47 13.12
N VAL A 123 2.59 8.80 13.39
CA VAL A 123 3.21 7.93 12.41
C VAL A 123 3.14 6.58 13.09
N LEU A 124 2.26 5.71 12.59
CA LEU A 124 2.09 4.36 13.12
C LEU A 124 3.49 3.79 13.42
N ASP A 125 3.72 3.42 14.68
CA ASP A 125 5.01 2.88 15.09
C ASP A 125 5.33 1.68 14.16
N PRO A 126 6.45 1.72 13.42
CA PRO A 126 6.79 0.67 12.46
C PRO A 126 6.79 -0.73 13.08
N ASP A 127 7.19 -0.84 14.36
CA ASP A 127 7.20 -2.09 15.09
C ASP A 127 5.76 -2.53 15.39
N VAL A 128 4.88 -1.61 15.79
CA VAL A 128 3.45 -1.90 16.01
C VAL A 128 2.76 -2.31 14.71
N VAL A 129 3.08 -1.66 13.59
CA VAL A 129 2.54 -2.02 12.26
C VAL A 129 3.01 -3.41 11.84
N SER A 130 4.30 -3.70 12.03
CA SER A 130 4.86 -5.03 11.74
C SER A 130 4.20 -6.10 12.61
N MET A 131 4.07 -5.85 13.91
CA MET A 131 3.39 -6.76 14.84
C MET A 131 1.93 -6.98 14.44
N LEU A 132 1.21 -5.93 14.02
CA LEU A 132 -0.18 -6.05 13.57
C LEU A 132 -0.28 -6.85 12.26
N HIS A 133 0.67 -6.66 11.35
CA HIS A 133 0.75 -7.40 10.10
C HIS A 133 1.05 -8.89 10.33
N ASP A 134 2.01 -9.20 11.20
CA ASP A 134 2.37 -10.57 11.57
C ASP A 134 1.22 -11.27 12.30
N ALA A 135 0.53 -10.57 13.19
CA ALA A 135 -0.66 -11.10 13.85
C ALA A 135 -1.79 -11.37 12.83
N ALA A 136 -2.08 -10.41 11.94
CA ALA A 136 -3.13 -10.55 10.93
C ALA A 136 -2.84 -11.69 9.93
N THR A 137 -1.57 -11.85 9.52
CA THR A 137 -1.17 -12.94 8.62
C THR A 137 -1.19 -14.30 9.30
N THR A 138 -0.80 -14.38 10.58
CA THR A 138 -0.89 -15.60 11.39
C THR A 138 -2.33 -16.03 11.64
N LEU A 139 -3.24 -15.07 11.85
CA LEU A 139 -4.65 -15.34 12.11
C LEU A 139 -5.43 -15.68 10.83
N ARG A 140 -5.03 -15.15 9.68
CA ARG A 140 -5.70 -15.32 8.37
C ARG A 140 -6.18 -16.75 8.03
N PRO A 141 -5.43 -17.84 8.33
CA PRO A 141 -5.88 -19.19 8.00
C PRO A 141 -7.05 -19.68 8.87
N ASN A 142 -7.24 -19.10 10.05
CA ASN A 142 -8.15 -19.61 11.09
C ASN A 142 -9.27 -18.61 11.46
N VAL A 143 -9.36 -17.47 10.78
CA VAL A 143 -10.41 -16.46 11.00
C VAL A 143 -11.71 -16.91 10.33
N ASN A 144 -12.66 -17.36 11.16
CA ASN A 144 -14.07 -17.61 10.83
C ASN A 144 -15.01 -16.73 11.70
N GLU A 145 -16.30 -16.75 11.42
CA GLU A 145 -17.30 -15.89 12.10
C GLU A 145 -17.32 -16.05 13.63
N ASP A 146 -17.09 -17.28 14.13
CA ASP A 146 -17.01 -17.57 15.57
C ASP A 146 -15.73 -17.00 16.21
N THR A 147 -14.59 -17.09 15.53
CA THR A 147 -13.31 -16.54 16.02
C THR A 147 -13.28 -15.01 15.99
N VAL A 148 -13.97 -14.37 15.03
CA VAL A 148 -14.10 -12.91 14.99
C VAL A 148 -14.91 -12.41 16.19
N GLY A 149 -15.98 -13.12 16.55
CA GLY A 149 -16.78 -12.82 17.74
C GLY A 149 -15.98 -12.94 19.04
N GLY A 150 -15.18 -14.01 19.18
CA GLY A 150 -14.30 -14.21 20.33
C GLY A 150 -13.20 -13.14 20.44
N LEU A 151 -12.56 -12.80 19.32
CA LEU A 151 -11.53 -11.75 19.26
C LEU A 151 -12.10 -10.36 19.56
N TRP A 152 -13.29 -10.04 19.07
CA TRP A 152 -13.96 -8.79 19.36
C TRP A 152 -14.31 -8.68 20.85
N HIS A 153 -14.80 -9.76 21.45
CA HIS A 153 -15.07 -9.80 22.89
C HIS A 153 -13.79 -9.61 23.71
N ALA A 154 -12.71 -10.32 23.36
CA ALA A 154 -11.40 -10.19 24.02
C ALA A 154 -10.82 -8.77 23.88
N ALA A 155 -10.90 -8.16 22.70
CA ALA A 155 -10.47 -6.79 22.46
C ALA A 155 -11.26 -5.76 23.30
N ASN A 156 -12.56 -5.99 23.50
CA ASN A 156 -13.40 -5.13 24.31
C ASN A 156 -13.14 -5.31 25.82
N VAL A 157 -12.74 -6.51 26.26
CA VAL A 157 -12.24 -6.76 27.62
C VAL A 157 -10.88 -6.08 27.85
N LEU A 158 -9.97 -6.14 26.86
CA LEU A 158 -8.67 -5.46 26.87
C LEU A 158 -8.79 -3.94 26.99
N GLN A 159 -9.78 -3.33 26.32
CA GLN A 159 -10.01 -1.89 26.39
C GLN A 159 -10.45 -1.43 27.79
N ASN A 160 -10.99 -2.35 28.61
CA ASN A 160 -11.65 -2.02 29.87
C ASN A 160 -10.93 -2.54 31.14
N GLN A 161 -9.83 -3.31 31.03
CA GLN A 161 -9.10 -3.83 32.20
C GLN A 161 -7.57 -3.88 32.05
N ASN A 162 -6.90 -3.95 33.21
CA ASN A 162 -5.44 -3.90 33.39
C ASN A 162 -4.72 -4.96 32.53
N LEU A 163 -3.70 -4.52 31.79
CA LEU A 163 -3.08 -5.23 30.65
C LEU A 163 -2.31 -6.52 30.98
N HIS A 164 -2.06 -6.84 32.25
CA HIS A 164 -1.19 -7.96 32.62
C HIS A 164 -1.90 -9.31 32.56
N ASP A 165 -3.07 -9.43 33.20
CA ASP A 165 -3.86 -10.67 33.23
C ASP A 165 -4.42 -11.04 31.85
N THR A 166 -4.56 -10.03 30.98
CA THR A 166 -5.11 -10.19 29.63
C THR A 166 -4.08 -10.67 28.62
N ALA A 167 -2.79 -10.39 28.81
CA ALA A 167 -1.71 -10.93 27.97
C ALA A 167 -1.53 -12.45 28.16
N GLU A 168 -1.65 -12.93 29.41
CA GLU A 168 -1.64 -14.37 29.71
C GLU A 168 -2.86 -15.07 29.12
N ALA A 169 -4.05 -14.46 29.24
CA ALA A 169 -5.27 -14.99 28.63
C ALA A 169 -5.20 -15.03 27.10
N LEU A 170 -4.60 -14.01 26.46
CA LEU A 170 -4.41 -13.98 25.01
C LEU A 170 -3.43 -15.06 24.54
N ASN A 171 -2.33 -15.26 25.29
CA ASN A 171 -1.35 -16.28 24.98
C ASN A 171 -1.92 -17.70 25.18
N ALA A 172 -2.74 -17.89 26.22
CA ALA A 172 -3.47 -19.14 26.42
C ALA A 172 -4.45 -19.41 25.26
N ALA A 173 -5.24 -18.42 24.84
CA ALA A 173 -6.17 -18.55 23.71
C ALA A 173 -5.43 -18.80 22.39
N ALA A 174 -4.30 -18.14 22.15
CA ALA A 174 -3.46 -18.38 20.98
C ALA A 174 -2.86 -19.79 20.98
N SER A 175 -2.45 -20.30 22.15
CA SER A 175 -1.97 -21.68 22.31
C SER A 175 -3.08 -22.71 22.16
N GLU A 176 -4.31 -22.42 22.57
CA GLU A 176 -5.46 -23.29 22.32
C GLU A 176 -5.78 -23.35 20.83
N LEU A 177 -5.76 -22.20 20.14
CA LEU A 177 -5.97 -22.11 18.69
C LEU A 177 -4.89 -22.84 17.89
N SER A 178 -3.62 -22.81 18.33
CA SER A 178 -2.53 -23.53 17.65
C SER A 178 -2.62 -25.05 17.80
N ASN A 179 -3.30 -25.54 18.85
CA ASN A 179 -3.49 -26.97 19.12
C ASN A 179 -4.71 -27.58 18.43
N ILE A 180 -5.61 -26.75 17.85
CA ILE A 180 -6.80 -27.23 17.12
C ILE A 180 -6.44 -28.15 15.94
N PRO A 181 -5.45 -27.82 15.07
CA PRO A 181 -5.04 -28.72 13.99
C PRO A 181 -4.61 -30.10 14.50
N ASP A 182 -3.84 -30.15 15.60
CA ASP A 182 -3.38 -31.41 16.19
C ASP A 182 -4.54 -32.22 16.81
N LEU A 183 -5.50 -31.55 17.44
CA LEU A 183 -6.72 -32.18 17.95
C LEU A 183 -7.61 -32.75 16.83
N VAL A 184 -7.71 -32.07 15.69
CA VAL A 184 -8.44 -32.57 14.51
C VAL A 184 -7.75 -33.79 13.91
N VAL A 185 -6.41 -33.80 13.84
CA VAL A 185 -5.64 -34.96 13.36
C VAL A 185 -5.78 -36.15 14.32
N GLN A 186 -5.75 -35.92 15.64
CA GLN A 186 -5.98 -36.98 16.63
C GLN A 186 -7.40 -37.54 16.56
N LEU A 187 -8.42 -36.68 16.44
CA LEU A 187 -9.82 -37.11 16.29
C LEU A 187 -10.04 -37.89 14.98
N GLN A 188 -9.43 -37.48 13.87
CA GLN A 188 -9.46 -38.24 12.62
C GLN A 188 -8.79 -39.62 12.79
N GLY A 189 -7.68 -39.69 13.50
CA GLY A 189 -7.01 -40.96 13.84
C GLY A 189 -7.90 -41.89 14.66
N ILE A 190 -8.59 -41.37 15.69
CA ILE A 190 -9.51 -42.15 16.53
C ILE A 190 -10.73 -42.60 15.73
N VAL A 191 -11.29 -41.73 14.89
CA VAL A 191 -12.42 -42.07 14.00
C VAL A 191 -12.02 -43.17 13.01
N GLN A 192 -10.81 -43.12 12.44
CA GLN A 192 -10.30 -44.16 11.54
C GLN A 192 -10.10 -45.50 12.26
N GLN A 193 -9.60 -45.48 13.50
CA GLN A 193 -9.45 -46.69 14.33
C GLN A 193 -10.81 -47.32 14.66
N LEU A 194 -11.82 -46.51 14.98
CA LEU A 194 -13.19 -46.99 15.23
C LEU A 194 -13.85 -47.54 13.97
N GLN A 195 -13.63 -46.93 12.81
CA GLN A 195 -14.14 -47.44 11.52
C GLN A 195 -13.51 -48.79 11.15
N ASN A 196 -12.20 -48.94 11.36
CA ASN A 196 -11.49 -50.19 11.12
C ASN A 196 -11.97 -51.30 12.08
N ALA A 197 -12.22 -50.99 13.35
CA ALA A 197 -12.75 -51.95 14.33
C ALA A 197 -14.18 -52.42 14.00
N ARG A 198 -14.98 -51.61 13.31
CA ARG A 198 -16.36 -51.93 12.90
C ARG A 198 -16.45 -52.76 11.61
N GLY A 199 -15.37 -52.86 10.84
CA GLY A 199 -15.27 -53.70 9.64
C GLY A 199 -14.87 -55.15 9.90
N TYR A 200 -14.59 -55.52 11.15
CA TYR A 200 -14.23 -56.90 11.58
C TYR A 200 -15.36 -57.60 12.38
N MET A 201 -16.57 -57.02 12.42
CA MET A 201 -17.81 -57.68 12.85
C MET A 201 -18.78 -57.79 11.67
#